data_AF-A0A2A6ZZ74-F1
#
_entry.id   AF-A0A2A6ZZ74-F1
#
_cell.length_a   1.000
_cell.length_b   1.000
_cell.length_c   1.000
_cell.angle_alpha   90.00
_cell.angle_beta   90.00
_cell.angle_gamma   90.00
#
_symmetry.space_group_name_H-M   'P 1'
#
loop_
_entity.id
_entity.type
_entity.pdbx_description
1 polymer ?
#
loop_
_entity_poly.entity_id
_entity_poly.type
_entity_poly.pdbx_seq_one_letter_code
_entity_poly.pdbx_strand_id
1 'polypeptide(L)'
;MLKTLGRSVYLTQFEEQRASLSAFAAGGAPVFISLHISEEFDAAYCARVQEMCDFLSAQGWRILADVSEKTIRQFGCADLTALAKRLHLWGLRLDYGFSVEQMCALAQQLPVAVNASTTTPEVARQLAAGGGTVIAMHNFYPRPETGLDPEFLRESTAALQAEGLQVYGFIPGDALLRGPLYQGLPTLEAHRTAAPSAAFADLALNYGLDGIFAGDPEVSAREQEYIRHFCTTGELCLPVALRPGYETLYDRTFTCRPDSPKGLVRYQESRLYSCFGSTVQPDNCTERRRRCVTMDNIVYGRYSGEIQLVRADLPADEKVNVIGEVPAEYDLLLDCIKRGKTFRMVKTS
;
A
#
# COMPACT_ATOMS: atom_id res chain seq x y z
N MET A 1 -0.59 3.08 -13.36
CA MET A 1 0.52 2.78 -12.43
C MET A 1 0.45 3.80 -11.31
N LEU A 2 0.19 3.33 -10.08
CA LEU A 2 0.23 4.15 -8.87
C LEU A 2 1.56 4.91 -8.81
N LYS A 3 1.51 6.24 -8.75
CA LYS A 3 2.73 7.06 -8.81
C LYS A 3 3.41 7.23 -7.46
N THR A 4 2.64 7.29 -6.38
CA THR A 4 3.13 7.62 -5.02
C THR A 4 2.17 7.09 -3.95
N LEU A 5 2.70 6.79 -2.76
CA LEU A 5 1.92 6.50 -1.55
C LEU A 5 1.26 7.79 -1.01
N GLY A 6 -0.04 7.75 -0.75
CA GLY A 6 -0.75 8.80 -0.02
C GLY A 6 -0.51 8.72 1.50
N ARG A 7 -0.72 9.83 2.22
CA ARG A 7 -0.53 9.91 3.68
C ARG A 7 -1.84 10.18 4.41
N SER A 8 -1.94 9.80 5.68
CA SER A 8 -3.00 10.28 6.56
C SER A 8 -2.40 11.20 7.63
N VAL A 9 -3.07 12.32 7.89
CA VAL A 9 -2.64 13.29 8.90
C VAL A 9 -3.77 13.53 9.89
N TYR A 10 -3.40 13.53 11.17
CA TYR A 10 -4.34 13.64 12.27
C TYR A 10 -4.00 14.85 13.12
N LEU A 11 -5.00 15.69 13.42
CA LEU A 11 -4.80 16.95 14.13
C LEU A 11 -4.11 16.75 15.48
N THR A 12 -4.51 15.73 16.23
CA THR A 12 -3.96 15.40 17.57
C THR A 12 -2.51 14.93 17.55
N GLN A 13 -2.00 14.46 16.41
CA GLN A 13 -0.62 13.99 16.25
C GLN A 13 0.16 14.83 15.23
N PHE A 14 -0.38 15.97 14.81
CA PHE A 14 0.17 16.75 13.71
C PHE A 14 1.61 17.23 14.00
N GLU A 15 1.90 17.64 15.23
CA GLU A 15 3.24 18.08 15.62
C GLU A 15 4.29 16.96 15.51
N GLU A 16 3.92 15.71 15.82
CA GLU A 16 4.80 14.54 15.65
C GLU A 16 5.03 14.23 14.17
N GLN A 17 3.99 14.40 13.33
CA GLN A 17 4.07 14.14 11.89
C GLN A 17 4.80 15.23 11.10
N ARG A 18 4.86 16.46 11.62
CA ARG A 18 5.31 17.65 10.89
C ARG A 18 6.70 17.50 10.27
N ALA A 19 7.64 16.95 11.03
CA ALA A 19 9.01 16.72 10.55
C ALA A 19 9.05 15.71 9.39
N SER A 20 8.33 14.60 9.53
CA SER A 20 8.24 13.53 8.51
C SER A 20 7.58 14.06 7.22
N LEU A 21 6.53 14.88 7.35
CA LEU A 21 5.84 15.52 6.23
C LEU A 21 6.70 16.55 5.49
N SER A 22 7.58 17.29 6.19
CA SER A 22 8.52 18.22 5.58
C SER A 22 9.71 17.54 4.89
N ALA A 23 10.14 16.38 5.39
CA ALA A 23 11.24 15.63 4.79
C ALA A 23 10.88 15.04 3.42
N PHE A 24 9.58 14.86 3.17
CA PHE A 24 9.07 14.33 1.90
C PHE A 24 8.66 15.46 0.96
N ALA A 25 9.30 15.57 -0.20
CA ALA A 25 8.86 16.48 -1.24
C ALA A 25 7.50 16.00 -1.78
N ALA A 26 6.40 16.63 -1.34
CA ALA A 26 5.06 16.19 -1.64
C ALA A 26 4.82 16.04 -3.15
N GLY A 27 5.28 17.00 -3.96
CA GLY A 27 5.21 16.92 -5.42
C GLY A 27 3.79 16.69 -5.97
N GLY A 28 2.75 17.06 -5.19
CA GLY A 28 1.35 16.77 -5.51
C GLY A 28 0.84 15.41 -5.02
N ALA A 29 1.56 14.70 -4.16
CA ALA A 29 1.08 13.49 -3.48
C ALA A 29 -0.15 13.83 -2.62
N PRO A 30 -1.14 12.92 -2.55
CA PRO A 30 -2.34 13.17 -1.78
C PRO A 30 -2.12 12.92 -0.29
N VAL A 31 -2.80 13.72 0.54
CA VAL A 31 -2.90 13.53 1.98
C VAL A 31 -4.38 13.46 2.36
N PHE A 32 -4.73 12.50 3.21
CA PHE A 32 -6.05 12.31 3.78
C PHE A 32 -6.10 12.90 5.18
N ILE A 33 -7.13 13.67 5.48
CA ILE A 33 -7.42 14.17 6.84
C ILE A 33 -8.87 13.90 7.18
N SER A 34 -9.17 13.65 8.46
CA SER A 34 -10.56 13.55 8.93
C SER A 34 -10.95 14.79 9.72
N LEU A 35 -12.00 15.49 9.27
CA LEU A 35 -12.57 16.67 9.91
C LEU A 35 -13.91 16.41 10.61
N HIS A 36 -14.28 15.13 10.78
CA HIS A 36 -15.55 14.73 11.41
C HIS A 36 -15.38 14.13 12.81
N ILE A 37 -14.18 14.11 13.38
CA ILE A 37 -13.90 13.48 14.68
C ILE A 37 -14.33 14.42 15.81
N SER A 38 -15.51 14.14 16.37
CA SER A 38 -16.11 14.94 17.45
C SER A 38 -15.25 15.07 18.70
N GLU A 39 -14.42 14.06 18.97
CA GLU A 39 -13.53 13.94 20.11
C GLU A 39 -12.37 14.95 20.05
N GLU A 40 -12.09 15.53 18.88
CA GLU A 40 -11.05 16.55 18.70
C GLU A 40 -11.60 17.98 18.81
N PHE A 41 -12.92 18.15 19.00
CA PHE A 41 -13.56 19.45 19.01
C PHE A 41 -13.33 20.21 20.32
N ASP A 42 -12.51 21.26 20.24
CA ASP A 42 -12.36 22.29 21.25
C ASP A 42 -12.48 23.68 20.64
N ALA A 43 -12.39 24.73 21.47
CA ALA A 43 -12.48 26.11 21.01
C ALA A 43 -11.38 26.50 20.02
N ALA A 44 -10.25 25.79 20.00
CA ALA A 44 -9.11 26.04 19.12
C ALA A 44 -9.12 25.16 17.85
N TYR A 45 -10.05 24.21 17.74
CA TYR A 45 -10.06 23.19 16.69
C TYR A 45 -9.96 23.77 15.29
N CYS A 46 -10.85 24.73 14.95
CA CYS A 46 -10.86 25.34 13.62
C CYS A 46 -9.56 26.08 13.30
N ALA A 47 -8.92 26.70 14.29
CA ALA A 47 -7.66 27.40 14.10
C ALA A 47 -6.50 26.40 13.85
N ARG A 48 -6.44 25.32 14.64
CA ARG A 48 -5.43 24.26 14.46
C ARG A 48 -5.58 23.53 13.13
N VAL A 49 -6.81 23.24 12.71
CA VAL A 49 -7.07 22.63 11.39
C VAL A 49 -6.63 23.57 10.27
N GLN A 50 -6.92 24.88 10.38
CA GLN A 50 -6.47 25.86 9.41
C GLN A 50 -4.94 25.87 9.31
N GLU A 51 -4.23 25.94 10.44
CA GLU A 51 -2.77 25.92 10.47
C GLU A 51 -2.19 24.64 9.83
N MET A 52 -2.76 23.48 10.15
CA MET A 52 -2.38 22.20 9.56
C MET A 52 -2.58 22.20 8.04
N CYS A 53 -3.73 22.66 7.56
CA CYS A 53 -4.03 22.72 6.13
C CYS A 53 -3.14 23.74 5.39
N ASP A 54 -2.88 24.90 5.98
CA ASP A 54 -1.98 25.92 5.43
C ASP A 54 -0.57 25.37 5.28
N PHE A 55 -0.07 24.66 6.29
CA PHE A 55 1.22 23.98 6.23
C PHE A 55 1.26 22.91 5.13
N LEU A 56 0.26 22.01 5.06
CA LEU A 56 0.20 20.95 4.06
C LEU A 56 0.14 21.53 2.64
N SER A 57 -0.67 22.57 2.42
CA SER A 57 -0.79 23.26 1.14
C SER A 57 0.52 23.92 0.73
N ALA A 58 1.19 24.62 1.66
CA ALA A 58 2.48 25.26 1.41
C ALA A 58 3.59 24.27 1.04
N GLN A 59 3.53 23.03 1.55
CA GLN A 59 4.43 21.94 1.19
C GLN A 59 4.06 21.23 -0.13
N GLY A 60 2.92 21.58 -0.73
CA GLY A 60 2.46 21.05 -2.02
C GLY A 60 1.67 19.74 -1.93
N TRP A 61 1.11 19.41 -0.78
CA TRP A 61 0.21 18.26 -0.61
C TRP A 61 -1.18 18.52 -1.22
N ARG A 62 -1.80 17.49 -1.79
CA ARG A 62 -3.21 17.53 -2.22
C ARG A 62 -4.11 17.02 -1.11
N ILE A 63 -4.76 17.92 -0.40
CA ILE A 63 -5.55 17.59 0.79
C ILE A 63 -6.93 17.04 0.38
N LEU A 64 -7.19 15.79 0.71
CA LEU A 64 -8.50 15.14 0.65
C LEU A 64 -9.06 15.09 2.07
N ALA A 65 -10.10 15.86 2.35
CA ALA A 65 -10.67 15.91 3.69
C ALA A 65 -11.99 15.15 3.78
N ASP A 66 -12.12 14.32 4.80
CA ASP A 66 -13.39 13.73 5.21
C ASP A 66 -14.25 14.76 5.94
N VAL A 67 -15.43 15.04 5.38
CA VAL A 67 -16.31 16.12 5.81
C VAL A 67 -17.74 15.64 5.99
N SER A 68 -18.45 16.31 6.90
CA SER A 68 -19.89 16.14 7.11
C SER A 68 -20.58 17.51 7.15
N GLU A 69 -21.92 17.53 7.16
CA GLU A 69 -22.68 18.77 7.36
C GLU A 69 -22.31 19.49 8.66
N LYS A 70 -21.89 18.75 9.69
CA LYS A 70 -21.45 19.32 10.98
C LYS A 70 -20.17 20.15 10.80
N THR A 71 -19.25 19.69 9.94
CA THR A 71 -17.99 20.38 9.64
C THR A 71 -18.27 21.77 9.07
N ILE A 72 -19.23 21.92 8.14
CA ILE A 72 -19.60 23.22 7.56
C ILE A 72 -20.04 24.21 8.65
N ARG A 73 -20.94 23.76 9.54
CA ARG A 73 -21.48 24.59 10.64
C ARG A 73 -20.38 25.01 11.62
N GLN A 74 -19.47 24.10 11.93
CA GLN A 74 -18.38 24.37 12.87
C GLN A 74 -17.41 25.43 12.36
N PHE A 75 -17.08 25.39 11.07
CA PHE A 75 -16.23 26.41 10.44
C PHE A 75 -16.99 27.69 10.05
N GLY A 76 -18.32 27.74 10.25
CA GLY A 76 -19.16 28.88 9.87
C GLY A 76 -19.13 29.16 8.36
N CYS A 77 -18.96 28.13 7.55
CA CYS A 77 -18.94 28.26 6.09
C CYS A 77 -20.36 28.17 5.51
N ALA A 78 -20.61 28.79 4.36
CA ALA A 78 -21.92 28.74 3.69
C ALA A 78 -22.20 27.36 3.09
N ASP A 79 -21.17 26.74 2.49
CA ASP A 79 -21.25 25.44 1.83
C ASP A 79 -19.88 24.73 1.84
N LEU A 80 -19.84 23.53 1.27
CA LEU A 80 -18.62 22.72 1.15
C LEU A 80 -17.57 23.35 0.23
N THR A 81 -17.97 24.07 -0.82
CA THR A 81 -17.04 24.74 -1.73
C THR A 81 -16.32 25.89 -1.02
N ALA A 82 -17.02 26.65 -0.18
CA ALA A 82 -16.45 27.69 0.66
C ALA A 82 -15.47 27.10 1.71
N LEU A 83 -15.83 25.97 2.33
CA LEU A 83 -14.94 25.25 3.24
C LEU A 83 -13.68 24.77 2.51
N ALA A 84 -13.83 24.18 1.33
CA ALA A 84 -12.71 23.70 0.52
C ALA A 84 -11.73 24.82 0.16
N LYS A 85 -12.24 25.99 -0.24
CA LYS A 85 -11.40 27.17 -0.52
C LYS A 85 -10.67 27.66 0.74
N ARG A 86 -11.37 27.73 1.87
CA ARG A 86 -10.81 28.19 3.14
C ARG A 86 -9.66 27.30 3.62
N LEU A 87 -9.80 25.98 3.48
CA LEU A 87 -8.85 24.99 3.99
C LEU A 87 -7.90 24.43 2.91
N HIS A 88 -7.84 25.06 1.73
CA HIS A 88 -6.98 24.61 0.62
C HIS A 88 -7.21 23.15 0.20
N LEU A 89 -8.45 22.67 0.29
CA LEU A 89 -8.80 21.28 0.01
C LEU A 89 -8.77 21.02 -1.49
N TRP A 90 -8.02 20.00 -1.89
CA TRP A 90 -8.01 19.48 -3.25
C TRP A 90 -9.25 18.65 -3.55
N GLY A 91 -9.76 17.91 -2.55
CA GLY A 91 -10.96 17.10 -2.71
C GLY A 91 -11.71 16.91 -1.39
N LEU A 92 -12.94 16.43 -1.50
CA LEU A 92 -13.82 16.17 -0.37
C LEU A 92 -14.24 14.71 -0.35
N ARG A 93 -13.97 14.01 0.75
CA ARG A 93 -14.58 12.73 1.04
C ARG A 93 -15.91 12.99 1.74
N LEU A 94 -16.99 12.66 1.05
CA LEU A 94 -18.34 12.88 1.53
C LEU A 94 -18.77 11.65 2.32
N ASP A 95 -19.06 11.85 3.61
CA ASP A 95 -19.67 10.83 4.45
C ASP A 95 -21.18 10.71 4.15
N TYR A 96 -21.95 10.04 5.02
CA TYR A 96 -23.38 9.84 4.87
C TYR A 96 -24.18 11.16 4.74
N GLY A 97 -25.26 11.12 3.96
CA GLY A 97 -26.28 12.18 3.91
C GLY A 97 -26.35 13.00 2.62
N PHE A 98 -25.51 12.72 1.62
CA PHE A 98 -25.53 13.42 0.32
C PHE A 98 -26.25 12.62 -0.76
N SER A 99 -27.08 13.29 -1.56
CA SER A 99 -27.73 12.69 -2.74
C SER A 99 -26.76 12.57 -3.91
N VAL A 100 -27.06 11.70 -4.88
CA VAL A 100 -26.22 11.52 -6.09
C VAL A 100 -26.10 12.83 -6.86
N GLU A 101 -27.18 13.59 -6.96
CA GLU A 101 -27.20 14.89 -7.64
C GLU A 101 -26.26 15.90 -6.96
N GLN A 102 -26.27 15.95 -5.63
CA GLN A 102 -25.36 16.82 -4.87
C GLN A 102 -23.90 16.40 -5.07
N MET A 103 -23.62 15.09 -5.02
CA MET A 103 -22.28 14.56 -5.25
C MET A 103 -21.77 14.89 -6.66
N CYS A 104 -22.60 14.70 -7.69
CA CYS A 104 -22.25 15.08 -9.07
C CYS A 104 -21.99 16.58 -9.22
N ALA A 105 -22.84 17.44 -8.63
CA ALA A 105 -22.67 18.88 -8.69
C ALA A 105 -21.37 19.37 -8.02
N LEU A 106 -20.98 18.72 -6.91
CA LEU A 106 -19.70 18.99 -6.25
C LEU A 106 -18.52 18.46 -7.09
N ALA A 107 -18.64 17.26 -7.65
CA ALA A 107 -17.59 16.60 -8.44
C ALA A 107 -17.20 17.41 -9.70
N GLN A 108 -18.09 18.25 -10.22
CA GLN A 108 -17.81 19.17 -11.32
C GLN A 108 -16.91 20.37 -10.93
N GLN A 109 -16.81 20.67 -9.64
CA GLN A 109 -16.02 21.79 -9.12
C GLN A 109 -14.68 21.32 -8.54
N LEU A 110 -14.68 20.17 -7.84
CA LEU A 110 -13.52 19.57 -7.23
C LEU A 110 -13.68 18.05 -7.09
N PRO A 111 -12.60 17.27 -7.03
CA PRO A 111 -12.64 15.85 -6.72
C PRO A 111 -13.50 15.51 -5.49
N VAL A 112 -14.38 14.53 -5.67
CA VAL A 112 -15.22 13.97 -4.60
C VAL A 112 -14.84 12.52 -4.36
N ALA A 113 -14.67 12.13 -3.09
CA ALA A 113 -14.52 10.74 -2.70
C ALA A 113 -15.81 10.25 -2.03
N VAL A 114 -16.33 9.11 -2.48
CA VAL A 114 -17.46 8.40 -1.90
C VAL A 114 -16.98 7.16 -1.15
N ASN A 115 -17.78 6.65 -0.22
CA ASN A 115 -17.44 5.42 0.49
C ASN A 115 -17.60 4.21 -0.44
N ALA A 116 -16.49 3.51 -0.73
CA ALA A 116 -16.49 2.36 -1.62
C ALA A 116 -17.34 1.18 -1.09
N SER A 117 -17.46 1.03 0.23
CA SER A 117 -18.19 -0.09 0.84
C SER A 117 -19.71 0.05 0.77
N THR A 118 -20.23 1.26 0.52
CA THR A 118 -21.68 1.52 0.45
C THR A 118 -22.16 1.97 -0.92
N THR A 119 -21.25 2.29 -1.84
CA THR A 119 -21.58 2.71 -3.19
C THR A 119 -21.95 1.49 -4.03
N THR A 120 -23.16 1.49 -4.60
CA THR A 120 -23.60 0.43 -5.51
C THR A 120 -23.12 0.71 -6.95
N PRO A 121 -23.04 -0.30 -7.82
CA PRO A 121 -22.66 -0.10 -9.23
C PRO A 121 -23.59 0.90 -9.97
N GLU A 122 -24.88 0.91 -9.64
CA GLU A 122 -25.82 1.87 -10.23
C GLU A 122 -25.48 3.31 -9.84
N VAL A 123 -25.20 3.56 -8.56
CA VAL A 123 -24.76 4.88 -8.09
C VAL A 123 -23.40 5.24 -8.71
N ALA A 124 -22.46 4.29 -8.77
CA ALA A 124 -21.15 4.49 -9.38
C ALA A 124 -21.26 4.93 -10.85
N ARG A 125 -22.15 4.30 -11.62
CA ARG A 125 -22.41 4.66 -13.02
C ARG A 125 -22.95 6.08 -13.16
N GLN A 126 -23.90 6.46 -12.30
CA GLN A 126 -24.46 7.81 -12.31
C GLN A 126 -23.41 8.86 -11.96
N LEU A 127 -22.57 8.58 -10.96
CA LEU A 127 -21.45 9.45 -10.57
C LEU A 127 -20.42 9.59 -11.70
N ALA A 128 -20.05 8.49 -12.35
CA ALA A 128 -19.12 8.50 -13.48
C ALA A 128 -19.67 9.27 -14.70
N ALA A 129 -20.97 9.16 -14.97
CA ALA A 129 -21.65 9.91 -16.03
C ALA A 129 -21.75 11.42 -15.75
N GLY A 130 -21.59 11.85 -14.49
CA GLY A 130 -21.69 13.24 -14.07
C GLY A 130 -20.57 14.17 -14.57
N GLY A 131 -19.50 13.61 -15.17
CA GLY A 131 -18.40 14.33 -15.79
C GLY A 131 -17.36 14.94 -14.83
N GLY A 132 -17.62 14.85 -13.52
CA GLY A 132 -16.68 15.24 -12.47
C GLY A 132 -15.68 14.13 -12.10
N THR A 133 -14.68 14.47 -11.30
CA THR A 133 -13.76 13.45 -10.76
C THR A 133 -14.35 12.83 -9.50
N VAL A 134 -14.69 11.55 -9.55
CA VAL A 134 -15.21 10.80 -8.41
C VAL A 134 -14.29 9.61 -8.10
N ILE A 135 -13.90 9.50 -6.85
CA ILE A 135 -13.07 8.41 -6.31
C ILE A 135 -13.95 7.60 -5.36
N ALA A 136 -13.89 6.28 -5.43
CA ALA A 136 -14.44 5.43 -4.39
C ALA A 136 -13.32 5.05 -3.41
N MET A 137 -13.45 5.43 -2.14
CA MET A 137 -12.41 5.19 -1.14
C MET A 137 -12.93 4.24 -0.06
N HIS A 138 -12.28 3.09 0.08
CA HIS A 138 -12.54 2.16 1.18
C HIS A 138 -12.19 2.78 2.53
N ASN A 139 -12.83 2.29 3.59
CA ASN A 139 -12.43 2.63 4.95
C ASN A 139 -11.12 1.94 5.34
N PHE A 140 -10.50 2.46 6.40
CA PHE A 140 -9.57 1.71 7.24
C PHE A 140 -10.28 1.23 8.52
N TYR A 141 -9.72 0.21 9.16
CA TYR A 141 -10.38 -0.48 10.28
C TYR A 141 -9.46 -0.54 11.51
N PRO A 142 -9.64 0.36 12.49
CA PRO A 142 -8.81 0.41 13.70
C PRO A 142 -8.96 -0.82 14.60
N ARG A 143 -10.16 -1.40 14.67
CA ARG A 143 -10.43 -2.58 15.48
C ARG A 143 -9.90 -3.82 14.74
N PRO A 144 -9.10 -4.68 15.40
CA PRO A 144 -8.76 -5.99 14.85
C PRO A 144 -9.98 -6.80 14.44
N GLU A 145 -9.81 -7.69 13.47
CA GLU A 145 -10.82 -8.62 12.96
C GLU A 145 -11.98 -7.97 12.19
N THR A 146 -11.94 -6.65 11.93
CA THR A 146 -13.03 -5.92 11.26
C THR A 146 -12.66 -5.34 9.90
N GLY A 147 -11.40 -5.50 9.47
CA GLY A 147 -10.99 -5.20 8.11
C GLY A 147 -11.76 -6.02 7.09
N LEU A 148 -11.74 -5.58 5.83
CA LEU A 148 -12.43 -6.29 4.76
C LEU A 148 -11.81 -7.66 4.51
N ASP A 149 -12.66 -8.59 4.09
CA ASP A 149 -12.24 -9.88 3.55
C ASP A 149 -11.74 -9.74 2.10
N PRO A 150 -10.79 -10.60 1.65
CA PRO A 150 -10.24 -10.59 0.30
C PRO A 150 -11.28 -10.64 -0.83
N GLU A 151 -12.31 -11.48 -0.67
CA GLU A 151 -13.37 -11.67 -1.65
C GLU A 151 -14.17 -10.38 -1.84
N PHE A 152 -14.62 -9.79 -0.74
CA PHE A 152 -15.39 -8.55 -0.77
C PHE A 152 -14.60 -7.39 -1.36
N LEU A 153 -13.32 -7.22 -0.97
CA LEU A 153 -12.48 -6.15 -1.53
C LEU A 153 -12.33 -6.31 -3.05
N ARG A 154 -12.10 -7.54 -3.53
CA ARG A 154 -11.95 -7.83 -4.96
C ARG A 154 -13.24 -7.56 -5.74
N GLU A 155 -14.37 -8.04 -5.24
CA GLU A 155 -15.67 -7.88 -5.89
C GLU A 155 -16.10 -6.41 -5.93
N SER A 156 -16.03 -5.70 -4.80
CA SER A 156 -16.39 -4.29 -4.73
C SER A 156 -15.48 -3.40 -5.57
N THR A 157 -14.15 -3.63 -5.53
CA THR A 157 -13.18 -2.88 -6.36
C THR A 157 -13.49 -3.06 -7.84
N ALA A 158 -13.63 -4.31 -8.30
CA ALA A 158 -13.89 -4.60 -9.71
C ALA A 158 -15.25 -4.03 -10.18
N ALA A 159 -16.28 -4.11 -9.34
CA ALA A 159 -17.60 -3.59 -9.67
C ALA A 159 -17.61 -2.05 -9.82
N LEU A 160 -16.90 -1.33 -8.95
CA LEU A 160 -16.81 0.13 -9.01
C LEU A 160 -15.94 0.60 -10.18
N GLN A 161 -14.82 -0.08 -10.44
CA GLN A 161 -13.95 0.21 -11.58
C GLN A 161 -14.62 -0.06 -12.92
N ALA A 162 -15.46 -1.10 -13.01
CA ALA A 162 -16.23 -1.42 -14.22
C ALA A 162 -17.21 -0.29 -14.61
N GLU A 163 -17.69 0.48 -13.64
CA GLU A 163 -18.56 1.64 -13.85
C GLU A 163 -17.78 2.95 -14.05
N GLY A 164 -16.44 2.90 -14.03
CA GLY A 164 -15.57 4.02 -14.36
C GLY A 164 -15.04 4.82 -13.17
N LEU A 165 -15.26 4.37 -11.93
CA LEU A 165 -14.67 5.01 -10.75
C LEU A 165 -13.26 4.52 -10.48
N GLN A 166 -12.41 5.42 -9.96
CA GLN A 166 -11.13 5.03 -9.38
C GLN A 166 -11.35 4.51 -7.96
N VAL A 167 -10.69 3.41 -7.58
CA VAL A 167 -10.88 2.78 -6.26
C VAL A 167 -9.62 2.87 -5.41
N TYR A 168 -9.75 3.47 -4.24
CA TYR A 168 -8.66 3.78 -3.31
C TYR A 168 -8.82 3.02 -2.00
N GLY A 169 -7.72 2.77 -1.29
CA GLY A 169 -7.72 2.08 0.00
C GLY A 169 -6.50 2.39 0.86
N PHE A 170 -6.40 1.72 2.00
CA PHE A 170 -5.40 1.98 3.04
C PHE A 170 -4.56 0.76 3.38
N ILE A 171 -3.27 1.00 3.59
CA ILE A 171 -2.31 0.08 4.22
C ILE A 171 -2.03 0.54 5.65
N PRO A 172 -1.61 -0.35 6.57
CA PRO A 172 -1.16 0.08 7.88
C PRO A 172 0.20 0.77 7.79
N GLY A 173 0.54 1.57 8.79
CA GLY A 173 1.90 2.01 9.06
C GLY A 173 2.62 1.08 10.04
N ASP A 174 3.87 1.42 10.35
CA ASP A 174 4.77 0.60 11.19
C ASP A 174 5.64 1.44 12.14
N ALA A 175 5.77 2.76 11.93
CA ALA A 175 6.63 3.63 12.73
C ALA A 175 5.87 4.36 13.85
N LEU A 176 4.72 4.96 13.52
CA LEU A 176 3.83 5.61 14.48
C LEU A 176 2.40 5.18 14.16
N LEU A 177 1.82 4.39 15.07
CA LEU A 177 0.46 3.86 14.92
C LEU A 177 -0.56 4.83 15.51
N ARG A 178 -1.77 4.85 14.92
CA ARG A 178 -2.86 5.69 15.43
C ARG A 178 -3.46 5.08 16.69
N GLY A 179 -3.57 5.89 17.74
CA GLY A 179 -4.35 5.55 18.94
C GLY A 179 -5.85 5.47 18.64
N PRO A 180 -6.66 4.94 19.57
CA PRO A 180 -6.26 4.46 20.90
C PRO A 180 -5.77 2.99 20.91
N LEU A 181 -5.95 2.24 19.82
CA LEU A 181 -5.67 0.81 19.79
C LEU A 181 -4.24 0.49 19.40
N TYR A 182 -3.60 1.31 18.56
CA TYR A 182 -2.25 1.06 18.04
C TYR A 182 -2.13 -0.33 17.37
N GLN A 183 -3.17 -0.74 16.63
CA GLN A 183 -3.28 -2.04 15.94
C GLN A 183 -3.26 -1.90 14.41
N GLY A 184 -2.75 -0.78 13.90
CA GLY A 184 -2.72 -0.44 12.49
C GLY A 184 -4.09 -0.07 11.90
N LEU A 185 -4.06 0.66 10.79
CA LEU A 185 -5.24 1.12 10.05
C LEU A 185 -5.31 0.57 8.61
N PRO A 186 -5.42 -0.76 8.42
CA PRO A 186 -5.55 -1.36 7.10
C PRO A 186 -6.99 -1.30 6.57
N THR A 187 -7.15 -1.37 5.25
CA THR A 187 -8.43 -1.71 4.60
C THR A 187 -8.70 -3.21 4.64
N LEU A 188 -7.71 -4.04 4.29
CA LEU A 188 -7.83 -5.50 4.27
C LEU A 188 -7.33 -6.09 5.60
N GLU A 189 -8.12 -6.96 6.24
CA GLU A 189 -7.73 -7.51 7.55
C GLU A 189 -6.42 -8.30 7.48
N ALA A 190 -6.21 -9.03 6.38
CA ALA A 190 -4.99 -9.80 6.14
C ALA A 190 -3.71 -8.94 6.08
N HIS A 191 -3.82 -7.60 5.97
CA HIS A 191 -2.67 -6.69 5.95
C HIS A 191 -2.25 -6.21 7.33
N ARG A 192 -3.03 -6.47 8.40
CA ARG A 192 -2.81 -5.87 9.72
C ARG A 192 -1.41 -6.07 10.29
N THR A 193 -0.82 -7.24 10.06
CA THR A 193 0.54 -7.60 10.52
C THR A 193 1.57 -7.61 9.40
N ALA A 194 1.17 -7.24 8.18
CA ALA A 194 2.07 -7.19 7.04
C ALA A 194 2.90 -5.91 7.05
N ALA A 195 4.11 -5.99 6.52
CA ALA A 195 4.92 -4.82 6.28
C ALA A 195 4.21 -3.87 5.29
N PRO A 196 4.26 -2.54 5.50
CA PRO A 196 3.60 -1.56 4.64
C PRO A 196 3.91 -1.74 3.15
N SER A 197 5.16 -2.02 2.78
CA SER A 197 5.54 -2.25 1.37
C SER A 197 4.93 -3.52 0.78
N ALA A 198 4.74 -4.57 1.59
CA ALA A 198 4.09 -5.81 1.18
C ALA A 198 2.58 -5.62 0.98
N ALA A 199 1.91 -4.94 1.92
CA ALA A 199 0.51 -4.56 1.81
C ALA A 199 0.25 -3.64 0.60
N PHE A 200 1.15 -2.68 0.35
CA PHE A 200 1.07 -1.79 -0.81
C PHE A 200 1.14 -2.56 -2.12
N ALA A 201 2.14 -3.44 -2.28
CA ALA A 201 2.31 -4.24 -3.47
C ALA A 201 1.11 -5.16 -3.71
N ASP A 202 0.54 -5.73 -2.64
CA ASP A 202 -0.63 -6.60 -2.72
C ASP A 202 -1.88 -5.85 -3.20
N LEU A 203 -2.22 -4.71 -2.58
CA LEU A 203 -3.34 -3.86 -3.03
C LEU A 203 -3.15 -3.41 -4.49
N ALA A 204 -1.93 -3.04 -4.88
CA ALA A 204 -1.63 -2.55 -6.22
C ALA A 204 -1.71 -3.66 -7.28
N LEU A 205 -1.17 -4.85 -7.01
CA LEU A 205 -0.96 -5.89 -8.02
C LEU A 205 -2.01 -6.99 -8.00
N ASN A 206 -2.55 -7.32 -6.84
CA ASN A 206 -3.50 -8.43 -6.68
C ASN A 206 -4.96 -7.95 -6.59
N TYR A 207 -5.18 -6.71 -6.13
CA TYR A 207 -6.52 -6.10 -6.05
C TYR A 207 -6.72 -4.97 -7.06
N GLY A 208 -5.66 -4.44 -7.65
CA GLY A 208 -5.75 -3.46 -8.73
C GLY A 208 -6.24 -2.08 -8.29
N LEU A 209 -6.01 -1.69 -7.02
CA LEU A 209 -6.39 -0.36 -6.53
C LEU A 209 -5.65 0.76 -7.29
N ASP A 210 -6.36 1.85 -7.54
CA ASP A 210 -5.88 3.03 -8.27
C ASP A 210 -5.14 4.03 -7.39
N GLY A 211 -5.40 4.01 -6.08
CA GLY A 211 -4.82 4.87 -5.05
C GLY A 211 -4.62 4.14 -3.74
N ILE A 212 -3.48 4.32 -3.08
CA ILE A 212 -3.20 3.68 -1.79
C ILE A 212 -2.63 4.72 -0.83
N PHE A 213 -3.18 4.75 0.39
CA PHE A 213 -2.76 5.64 1.47
C PHE A 213 -2.20 4.83 2.64
N ALA A 214 -1.22 5.38 3.34
CA ALA A 214 -0.92 4.95 4.69
C ALA A 214 -2.04 5.44 5.62
N GLY A 215 -2.73 4.51 6.27
CA GLY A 215 -3.75 4.82 7.27
C GLY A 215 -3.11 5.40 8.52
N ASP A 216 -2.10 4.74 9.08
CA ASP A 216 -1.42 5.25 10.28
C ASP A 216 -0.58 6.51 10.02
N PRO A 217 -0.29 7.29 11.08
CA PRO A 217 0.47 8.54 11.01
C PRO A 217 1.83 8.43 10.30
N GLU A 218 2.54 7.31 10.50
CA GLU A 218 3.89 7.17 9.94
C GLU A 218 4.21 5.75 9.45
N VAL A 219 4.92 5.73 8.32
CA VAL A 219 5.57 4.54 7.74
C VAL A 219 7.07 4.73 7.87
N SER A 220 7.82 3.72 8.28
CA SER A 220 9.27 3.79 8.45
C SER A 220 9.96 4.15 7.14
N ALA A 221 11.06 4.91 7.23
CA ALA A 221 11.80 5.40 6.06
C ALA A 221 12.20 4.27 5.08
N ARG A 222 12.50 3.07 5.62
CA ARG A 222 12.80 1.88 4.83
C ARG A 222 11.63 1.42 3.99
N GLU A 223 10.45 1.27 4.59
CA GLU A 223 9.26 0.84 3.85
C GLU A 223 8.83 1.88 2.81
N GLN A 224 9.01 3.18 3.12
CA GLN A 224 8.81 4.25 2.15
C GLN A 224 9.75 4.13 0.93
N GLU A 225 11.03 3.78 1.16
CA GLU A 225 11.99 3.54 0.09
C GLU A 225 11.56 2.38 -0.79
N TYR A 226 11.14 1.26 -0.21
CA TYR A 226 10.68 0.10 -0.98
C TYR A 226 9.45 0.43 -1.83
N ILE A 227 8.47 1.14 -1.27
CA ILE A 227 7.27 1.56 -2.01
C ILE A 227 7.65 2.52 -3.15
N ARG A 228 8.51 3.51 -2.88
CA ARG A 228 8.97 4.46 -3.91
C ARG A 228 9.78 3.78 -5.00
N HIS A 229 10.68 2.86 -4.65
CA HIS A 229 11.44 2.07 -5.61
C HIS A 229 10.50 1.29 -6.55
N PHE A 230 9.50 0.62 -5.98
CA PHE A 230 8.48 -0.09 -6.76
C PHE A 230 7.66 0.85 -7.65
N CYS A 231 7.17 1.99 -7.14
CA CYS A 231 6.42 2.96 -7.94
C CYS A 231 7.23 3.57 -9.10
N THR A 232 8.55 3.75 -8.92
CA THR A 232 9.41 4.42 -9.91
C THR A 232 10.00 3.45 -10.94
N THR A 233 10.35 2.23 -10.52
CA THR A 233 11.05 1.25 -11.38
C THR A 233 10.17 0.08 -11.81
N GLY A 234 9.08 -0.18 -11.09
CA GLY A 234 8.26 -1.39 -11.23
C GLY A 234 8.89 -2.65 -10.62
N GLU A 235 10.05 -2.54 -9.99
CA GLU A 235 10.77 -3.65 -9.36
C GLU A 235 10.44 -3.75 -7.87
N LEU A 236 10.12 -4.96 -7.38
CA LEU A 236 9.85 -5.20 -5.96
C LEU A 236 11.15 -5.36 -5.17
N CYS A 237 11.25 -4.71 -4.01
CA CYS A 237 12.27 -5.02 -3.00
C CYS A 237 11.75 -6.16 -2.11
N LEU A 238 12.45 -7.29 -2.09
CA LEU A 238 12.12 -8.46 -1.29
C LEU A 238 13.14 -8.61 -0.15
N PRO A 239 12.79 -8.29 1.11
CA PRO A 239 13.68 -8.53 2.23
C PRO A 239 13.92 -10.03 2.45
N VAL A 240 15.18 -10.43 2.54
CA VAL A 240 15.58 -11.83 2.75
C VAL A 240 16.69 -11.89 3.78
N ALA A 241 16.53 -12.76 4.79
CA ALA A 241 17.61 -13.16 5.68
C ALA A 241 18.40 -14.30 5.02
N LEU A 242 19.45 -13.94 4.27
CA LEU A 242 20.34 -14.91 3.63
C LEU A 242 21.32 -15.48 4.65
N ARG A 243 21.67 -16.76 4.48
CA ARG A 243 22.73 -17.41 5.24
C ARG A 243 24.10 -16.80 4.87
N PRO A 244 25.10 -16.88 5.77
CA PRO A 244 26.44 -16.39 5.48
C PRO A 244 27.01 -17.01 4.20
N GLY A 245 27.66 -16.19 3.36
CA GLY A 245 28.25 -16.59 2.08
C GLY A 245 27.38 -16.31 0.85
N TYR A 246 26.11 -15.93 1.04
CA TYR A 246 25.18 -15.62 -0.04
C TYR A 246 24.90 -14.11 -0.21
N GLU A 247 25.59 -13.24 0.54
CA GLU A 247 25.35 -11.79 0.58
C GLU A 247 25.57 -11.11 -0.78
N THR A 248 26.33 -11.73 -1.67
CA THR A 248 26.55 -11.21 -3.02
C THR A 248 25.27 -11.19 -3.87
N LEU A 249 24.22 -11.88 -3.44
CA LEU A 249 22.92 -11.92 -4.11
C LEU A 249 22.03 -10.71 -3.78
N TYR A 250 22.36 -9.94 -2.75
CA TYR A 250 21.65 -8.70 -2.44
C TYR A 250 21.83 -7.64 -3.52
N ASP A 251 20.82 -6.78 -3.66
CA ASP A 251 20.80 -5.61 -4.54
C ASP A 251 20.99 -5.91 -6.04
N ARG A 252 20.84 -7.19 -6.42
CA ARG A 252 20.76 -7.64 -7.81
C ARG A 252 19.31 -7.71 -8.27
N THR A 253 19.08 -7.23 -9.48
CA THR A 253 17.81 -7.43 -10.18
C THR A 253 17.70 -8.87 -10.68
N PHE A 254 16.61 -9.51 -10.29
CA PHE A 254 16.18 -10.81 -10.80
C PHE A 254 14.84 -10.68 -11.50
N THR A 255 14.59 -11.55 -12.46
CA THR A 255 13.31 -11.68 -13.17
C THR A 255 12.66 -13.00 -12.77
N CYS A 256 11.39 -12.95 -12.39
CA CYS A 256 10.57 -14.14 -12.23
C CYS A 256 10.38 -14.77 -13.61
N ARG A 257 10.85 -16.00 -13.81
CA ARG A 257 10.76 -16.64 -15.13
C ARG A 257 9.30 -16.68 -15.62
N PRO A 258 9.06 -16.45 -16.93
CA PRO A 258 7.72 -16.53 -17.52
C PRO A 258 7.03 -17.89 -17.32
N ASP A 259 7.80 -18.97 -17.19
CA ASP A 259 7.34 -20.34 -16.97
C ASP A 259 7.40 -20.78 -15.49
N SER A 260 7.54 -19.85 -14.53
CA SER A 260 7.57 -20.19 -13.10
C SER A 260 6.25 -20.85 -12.68
N PRO A 261 6.25 -22.01 -12.00
CA PRO A 261 5.03 -22.65 -11.51
C PRO A 261 4.35 -21.82 -10.41
N LYS A 262 3.12 -22.18 -10.01
CA LYS A 262 2.41 -21.47 -8.94
C LYS A 262 3.13 -21.60 -7.58
N GLY A 263 3.68 -22.78 -7.30
CA GLY A 263 4.27 -23.13 -5.99
C GLY A 263 5.66 -22.56 -5.71
N LEU A 264 6.34 -21.95 -6.69
CA LEU A 264 7.64 -21.31 -6.49
C LEU A 264 7.93 -20.28 -7.58
N VAL A 265 8.77 -19.29 -7.25
CA VAL A 265 9.35 -18.33 -8.20
C VAL A 265 10.73 -18.84 -8.61
N ARG A 266 11.00 -18.88 -9.91
CA ARG A 266 12.32 -19.25 -10.44
C ARG A 266 13.03 -18.01 -10.94
N TYR A 267 14.27 -17.82 -10.52
CA TYR A 267 15.05 -16.62 -10.80
C TYR A 267 15.76 -16.79 -12.14
N GLN A 268 15.42 -15.98 -13.14
CA GLN A 268 15.90 -16.17 -14.52
C GLN A 268 17.42 -16.08 -14.65
N GLU A 269 18.03 -15.10 -13.97
CA GLU A 269 19.44 -14.75 -14.05
C GLU A 269 20.33 -15.69 -13.23
N SER A 270 19.75 -16.51 -12.35
CA SER A 270 20.50 -17.44 -11.49
C SER A 270 21.33 -18.46 -12.29
N ARG A 271 20.83 -18.90 -13.45
CA ARG A 271 21.52 -19.84 -14.34
C ARG A 271 22.79 -19.28 -15.00
N LEU A 272 22.88 -17.96 -15.15
CA LEU A 272 24.06 -17.34 -15.77
C LEU A 272 25.26 -17.38 -14.83
N TYR A 273 25.03 -17.40 -13.51
CA TYR A 273 26.09 -17.48 -12.51
C TYR A 273 26.70 -18.87 -12.41
N SER A 274 25.95 -19.93 -12.74
CA SER A 274 26.48 -21.29 -12.80
C SER A 274 27.33 -21.59 -14.03
N CYS A 275 27.30 -20.75 -15.07
CA CYS A 275 28.16 -20.89 -16.24
C CYS A 275 29.64 -20.52 -15.99
N PHE A 276 29.99 -19.94 -14.83
CA PHE A 276 31.34 -19.41 -14.55
C PHE A 276 32.16 -20.21 -13.51
N GLY A 277 31.83 -21.48 -13.25
CA GLY A 277 32.76 -22.42 -12.64
C GLY A 277 32.80 -22.50 -11.11
N SER A 278 31.91 -21.81 -10.39
CA SER A 278 31.72 -22.04 -8.95
C SER A 278 30.70 -23.16 -8.72
N THR A 279 31.18 -24.33 -8.27
CA THR A 279 30.33 -25.47 -7.91
C THR A 279 29.63 -25.21 -6.57
N VAL A 280 28.30 -25.19 -6.56
CA VAL A 280 27.51 -25.08 -5.33
C VAL A 280 27.52 -26.43 -4.62
N GLN A 281 28.19 -26.54 -3.48
CA GLN A 281 28.23 -27.78 -2.70
C GLN A 281 26.93 -27.98 -1.91
N PRO A 282 26.52 -29.22 -1.61
CA PRO A 282 25.38 -29.47 -0.74
C PRO A 282 25.57 -28.81 0.64
N ASP A 283 24.60 -28.01 1.07
CA ASP A 283 24.56 -27.37 2.37
C ASP A 283 23.10 -27.10 2.77
N ASN A 284 22.76 -27.32 4.04
CA ASN A 284 21.43 -27.01 4.58
C ASN A 284 20.25 -27.54 3.72
N CYS A 285 20.33 -28.80 3.30
CA CYS A 285 19.31 -29.49 2.49
C CYS A 285 18.10 -29.92 3.35
N THR A 286 17.43 -28.96 4.00
CA THR A 286 16.33 -29.18 4.93
C THR A 286 14.97 -29.06 4.24
N GLU A 287 13.87 -29.17 5.00
CA GLU A 287 12.54 -28.80 4.51
C GLU A 287 12.53 -27.41 3.89
N ARG A 288 11.79 -27.26 2.80
CA ARG A 288 11.71 -26.03 2.00
C ARG A 288 10.31 -25.46 2.19
N ARG A 289 10.12 -24.74 3.29
CA ARG A 289 8.82 -24.14 3.63
C ARG A 289 8.56 -22.92 2.77
N ARG A 290 7.30 -22.48 2.69
CA ARG A 290 6.96 -21.18 2.14
C ARG A 290 7.85 -20.10 2.79
N ARG A 291 8.33 -19.15 1.99
CA ARG A 291 9.32 -18.09 2.31
C ARG A 291 10.78 -18.51 2.22
N CYS A 292 11.10 -19.80 2.12
CA CYS A 292 12.48 -20.21 1.89
C CYS A 292 12.98 -19.72 0.51
N VAL A 293 14.20 -19.20 0.50
CA VAL A 293 14.99 -19.00 -0.72
C VAL A 293 15.95 -20.18 -0.83
N THR A 294 15.96 -20.84 -1.98
CA THR A 294 16.74 -22.04 -2.22
C THR A 294 17.69 -21.88 -3.38
N MET A 295 18.74 -22.71 -3.40
CA MET A 295 19.68 -22.81 -4.51
C MET A 295 19.97 -24.28 -4.81
N ASP A 296 19.80 -24.69 -6.07
CA ASP A 296 20.12 -26.04 -6.50
C ASP A 296 21.64 -26.27 -6.40
N ASN A 297 22.07 -27.39 -5.78
CA ASN A 297 23.48 -27.71 -5.61
C ASN A 297 24.01 -28.62 -6.74
N ILE A 298 25.29 -29.00 -6.66
CA ILE A 298 25.98 -29.79 -7.69
C ILE A 298 25.31 -31.14 -7.99
N VAL A 299 24.59 -31.73 -7.03
CA VAL A 299 23.88 -33.01 -7.21
C VAL A 299 22.70 -32.86 -8.18
N TYR A 300 22.17 -31.65 -8.36
CA TYR A 300 21.16 -31.34 -9.37
C TYR A 300 21.74 -31.22 -10.79
N GLY A 301 23.07 -31.39 -10.96
CA GLY A 301 23.74 -31.41 -12.25
C GLY A 301 23.62 -30.09 -12.99
N ARG A 302 23.06 -30.11 -14.21
CA ARG A 302 22.91 -28.91 -15.07
C ARG A 302 22.04 -27.80 -14.48
N TYR A 303 21.32 -28.08 -13.40
CA TYR A 303 20.48 -27.10 -12.70
C TYR A 303 21.20 -26.42 -11.54
N SER A 304 22.41 -26.87 -11.18
CA SER A 304 23.21 -26.26 -10.10
C SER A 304 23.31 -24.74 -10.28
N GLY A 305 23.13 -24.01 -9.17
CA GLY A 305 23.09 -22.55 -9.11
C GLY A 305 21.72 -21.92 -9.38
N GLU A 306 20.70 -22.69 -9.78
CA GLU A 306 19.34 -22.14 -9.96
C GLU A 306 18.76 -21.71 -8.61
N ILE A 307 18.35 -20.45 -8.52
CA ILE A 307 17.75 -19.86 -7.31
C ILE A 307 16.23 -19.88 -7.43
N GLN A 308 15.56 -20.21 -6.32
CA GLN A 308 14.11 -20.26 -6.23
C GLN A 308 13.61 -19.61 -4.94
N LEU A 309 12.40 -19.05 -4.98
CA LEU A 309 11.66 -18.61 -3.78
C LEU A 309 10.41 -19.48 -3.66
N VAL A 310 10.28 -20.15 -2.53
CA VAL A 310 9.26 -21.17 -2.28
C VAL A 310 7.95 -20.51 -1.81
N ARG A 311 6.84 -20.85 -2.46
CA ARG A 311 5.49 -20.34 -2.13
C ARG A 311 4.57 -21.36 -1.45
N ALA A 312 4.93 -22.63 -1.51
CA ALA A 312 4.19 -23.72 -0.88
C ALA A 312 5.20 -24.68 -0.25
N ASP A 313 4.85 -25.28 0.88
CA ASP A 313 5.75 -26.19 1.59
C ASP A 313 6.16 -27.37 0.70
N LEU A 314 7.47 -27.62 0.65
CA LEU A 314 8.08 -28.73 -0.08
C LEU A 314 8.96 -29.53 0.90
N PRO A 315 9.02 -30.87 0.73
CA PRO A 315 9.86 -31.72 1.58
C PRO A 315 11.34 -31.37 1.41
N ALA A 316 12.19 -31.88 2.30
CA ALA A 316 13.64 -31.81 2.12
C ALA A 316 14.07 -32.49 0.81
N ASP A 317 15.16 -31.99 0.23
CA ASP A 317 15.75 -32.53 -0.99
C ASP A 317 17.27 -32.34 -0.92
N GLU A 318 18.01 -33.45 -0.95
CA GLU A 318 19.48 -33.45 -0.84
C GLU A 318 20.18 -32.60 -1.93
N LYS A 319 19.47 -32.30 -3.02
CA LYS A 319 19.97 -31.57 -4.18
C LYS A 319 19.71 -30.06 -4.09
N VAL A 320 19.03 -29.60 -3.05
CA VAL A 320 18.56 -28.22 -2.93
C VAL A 320 18.95 -27.64 -1.58
N ASN A 321 19.80 -26.63 -1.60
CA ASN A 321 20.21 -25.92 -0.40
C ASN A 321 19.14 -24.88 -0.04
N VAL A 322 18.77 -24.78 1.24
CA VAL A 322 18.03 -23.62 1.76
C VAL A 322 19.03 -22.54 2.13
N ILE A 323 19.04 -21.43 1.38
CA ILE A 323 20.06 -20.37 1.48
C ILE A 323 19.57 -19.12 2.22
N GLY A 324 18.29 -19.04 2.53
CA GLY A 324 17.72 -17.94 3.31
C GLY A 324 16.21 -18.03 3.44
N GLU A 325 15.62 -17.03 4.06
CA GLU A 325 14.18 -16.96 4.31
C GLU A 325 13.68 -15.51 4.24
N VAL A 326 12.49 -15.32 3.68
CA VAL A 326 11.74 -14.06 3.73
C VAL A 326 11.04 -13.93 5.10
N PRO A 327 11.20 -12.81 5.84
CA PRO A 327 10.48 -12.61 7.10
C PRO A 327 8.95 -12.68 6.92
N ALA A 328 8.24 -13.05 7.98
CA ALA A 328 6.80 -13.35 7.91
C ALA A 328 5.95 -12.14 7.49
N GLU A 329 6.34 -10.94 7.91
CA GLU A 329 5.67 -9.68 7.60
C GLU A 329 5.73 -9.33 6.09
N TYR A 330 6.64 -9.94 5.33
CA TYR A 330 6.74 -9.77 3.87
C TYR A 330 6.13 -10.92 3.07
N ASP A 331 5.38 -11.83 3.70
CA ASP A 331 4.82 -13.02 3.02
C ASP A 331 3.97 -12.66 1.79
N LEU A 332 3.21 -11.56 1.84
CA LEU A 332 2.39 -11.09 0.71
C LEU A 332 3.22 -10.82 -0.57
N LEU A 333 4.48 -10.41 -0.43
CA LEU A 333 5.36 -10.15 -1.57
C LEU A 333 5.61 -11.41 -2.41
N LEU A 334 5.58 -12.59 -1.79
CA LEU A 334 5.76 -13.85 -2.50
C LEU A 334 4.75 -13.96 -3.63
N ASP A 335 3.48 -13.62 -3.39
CA ASP A 335 2.42 -13.72 -4.39
C ASP A 335 2.31 -12.48 -5.30
N CYS A 336 2.99 -11.38 -4.94
CA CYS A 336 3.13 -10.18 -5.76
C CYS A 336 4.14 -10.35 -6.90
N ILE A 337 5.13 -11.24 -6.77
CA ILE A 337 6.15 -11.47 -7.81
C ILE A 337 5.55 -12.19 -9.03
N LYS A 338 5.03 -11.45 -10.00
CA LYS A 338 4.39 -12.04 -11.19
C LYS A 338 5.42 -12.52 -12.23
N ARG A 339 5.03 -13.50 -13.04
CA ARG A 339 5.81 -14.01 -14.18
C ARG A 339 6.26 -12.86 -15.09
N GLY A 340 7.54 -12.84 -15.45
CA GLY A 340 8.16 -11.80 -16.28
C GLY A 340 8.41 -10.46 -15.59
N LYS A 341 8.13 -10.34 -14.28
CA LYS A 341 8.40 -9.12 -13.51
C LYS A 341 9.71 -9.21 -12.74
N THR A 342 10.31 -8.05 -12.53
CA THR A 342 11.57 -7.90 -11.82
C THR A 342 11.37 -7.70 -10.33
N PHE A 343 12.34 -8.16 -9.55
CA PHE A 343 12.44 -7.96 -8.12
C PHE A 343 13.91 -8.07 -7.70
N ARG A 344 14.27 -7.55 -6.53
CA ARG A 344 15.60 -7.67 -5.95
C ARG A 344 15.53 -8.16 -4.52
N MET A 345 16.53 -8.92 -4.10
CA MET A 345 16.67 -9.25 -2.67
C MET A 345 17.37 -8.11 -1.96
N VAL A 346 16.85 -7.69 -0.81
CA VAL A 346 17.46 -6.67 0.06
C VAL A 346 17.67 -7.24 1.45
N LYS A 347 18.63 -6.68 2.20
CA LYS A 347 18.92 -7.15 3.55
C LYS A 347 17.75 -6.87 4.50
N THR A 348 17.48 -7.82 5.38
CA THR A 348 16.70 -7.57 6.60
C THR A 348 17.53 -6.69 7.53
N SER A 349 16.89 -5.73 8.22
CA SER A 349 17.56 -4.90 9.23
C SER A 349 17.97 -5.69 10.45
#